data_AF-A0A973MJL9-F1
#
_entry.id   AF-A0A973MJL9-F1
#
_cell.length_a   1.000
_cell.length_b   1.000
_cell.length_c   1.000
_cell.angle_alpha   90.00
_cell.angle_beta   90.00
_cell.angle_gamma   90.00
#
_symmetry.space_group_name_H-M   'P 1'
#
loop_
_entity.id
_entity.type
_entity.pdbx_description
1 polymer ?
#
loop_
_entity_poly.entity_id
_entity_poly.type
_entity_poly.pdbx_seq_one_letter_code
_entity_poly.pdbx_strand_id
1 'polypeptide(L)' 'MPDSQHTQQDPTTQHPRPEFPAQDQPHPGWTGPMDPPPDHGEKTHRGAGRLKDRKTVITGGDSGIGRAVALAF' A
#
# COMPACT_ATOMS: atom_id res chain seq x y z
N MET A 1 14.34 1.56 14.63
CA MET A 1 13.53 2.61 13.97
C MET A 1 12.92 1.97 12.75
N PRO A 2 11.60 2.07 12.48
CA PRO A 2 11.06 1.56 11.23
C PRO A 2 11.74 2.28 10.07
N ASP A 3 12.05 1.55 8.99
CA ASP A 3 12.68 2.11 7.81
C ASP A 3 11.81 3.22 7.21
N SER A 4 12.38 4.41 7.11
CA SER A 4 11.74 5.57 6.51
C SER A 4 11.70 5.41 4.99
N GLN A 5 10.69 5.95 4.28
CA GLN A 5 10.65 5.92 2.79
C GLN A 5 11.88 6.53 2.10
N HIS A 6 12.71 7.27 2.85
CA HIS A 6 13.92 7.92 2.38
C HIS A 6 15.20 7.13 2.69
N THR A 7 15.10 6.02 3.39
CA THR A 7 16.23 5.12 3.62
C THR A 7 16.56 4.39 2.33
N GLN A 8 17.82 4.40 1.90
CA GLN A 8 18.27 3.62 0.74
C GLN A 8 18.18 2.13 1.05
N GLN A 9 17.39 1.40 0.26
CA GLN A 9 17.20 -0.04 0.35
C GLN A 9 17.37 -0.65 -1.04
N ASP A 10 17.75 -1.92 -1.11
CA ASP A 10 17.75 -2.66 -2.37
C ASP A 10 16.29 -2.92 -2.79
N PRO A 11 15.81 -2.29 -3.88
CA PRO A 11 14.41 -2.41 -4.28
C PRO A 11 14.05 -3.83 -4.71
N THR A 12 15.04 -4.66 -5.05
CA THR A 12 14.76 -6.04 -5.44
C THR A 12 14.26 -6.86 -4.23
N THR A 13 14.75 -6.57 -3.03
CA THR A 13 14.50 -7.34 -1.79
C THR A 13 13.53 -6.66 -0.83
N GLN A 14 13.05 -5.46 -1.17
CA GLN A 14 12.30 -4.58 -0.27
C GLN A 14 10.90 -5.11 0.13
N HIS A 15 10.29 -5.97 -0.69
CA HIS A 15 8.93 -6.48 -0.48
C HIS A 15 8.87 -8.01 -0.55
N PRO A 16 7.80 -8.64 -0.05
CA PRO A 16 7.62 -10.09 -0.15
C PRO A 16 7.76 -10.57 -1.60
N ARG A 17 8.47 -11.69 -1.77
CA ARG A 17 8.65 -12.38 -3.04
C ARG A 17 7.89 -13.70 -3.01
N PRO A 18 7.56 -14.28 -4.18
CA PRO A 18 7.05 -15.65 -4.24
C PRO A 18 7.96 -16.63 -3.47
N GLU A 19 7.44 -17.71 -2.88
CA GLU A 19 6.18 -18.43 -3.20
C GLU A 19 5.03 -18.09 -2.24
N PHE A 20 3.94 -17.51 -2.74
CA PHE A 20 2.76 -17.19 -1.91
C PHE A 20 1.83 -18.40 -1.79
N PRO A 21 1.08 -18.55 -0.67
CA PRO A 21 0.03 -19.54 -0.56
C PRO A 21 -1.02 -19.38 -1.66
N ALA A 22 -1.52 -20.48 -2.20
CA ALA A 22 -2.69 -20.47 -3.08
C ALA A 22 -3.88 -19.87 -2.31
N GLN A 23 -4.42 -18.77 -2.83
CA GLN A 23 -5.48 -18.00 -2.18
C GLN A 23 -6.42 -17.44 -3.24
N ASP A 24 -7.66 -17.90 -3.24
CA ASP A 24 -8.71 -17.41 -4.12
C ASP A 24 -9.80 -16.71 -3.31
N GLN A 25 -10.35 -15.64 -3.87
CA GLN A 25 -11.48 -14.91 -3.29
C GLN A 25 -12.47 -14.57 -4.40
N PRO A 26 -13.79 -14.61 -4.12
CA PRO A 26 -14.78 -14.12 -5.07
C PRO A 26 -14.63 -12.62 -5.27
N HIS A 27 -14.80 -12.15 -6.51
CA HIS A 27 -14.78 -10.73 -6.83
C HIS A 27 -15.82 -9.94 -5.98
N PRO A 28 -15.48 -8.75 -5.45
CA PRO A 28 -14.25 -7.96 -5.69
C PRO A 28 -13.05 -8.35 -4.81
N GLY A 29 -13.21 -9.32 -3.89
CA GLY A 29 -12.20 -9.68 -2.90
C GLY A 29 -12.09 -8.68 -1.75
N TRP A 30 -11.25 -8.99 -0.76
CA TRP A 30 -10.89 -8.14 0.36
C TRP A 30 -9.40 -8.28 0.64
N THR A 31 -8.72 -7.20 1.04
CA THR A 31 -7.27 -7.24 1.32
C THR A 31 -6.93 -7.84 2.68
N GLY A 32 -7.86 -7.79 3.64
CA GLY A 32 -7.66 -8.37 4.98
C GLY A 32 -7.37 -9.88 5.05
N PRO A 33 -7.88 -10.76 4.16
CA PRO A 33 -7.63 -12.19 4.17
C PRO A 33 -6.44 -12.60 3.27
N MET A 34 -5.77 -11.65 2.62
CA MET A 34 -4.60 -11.95 1.80
C MET A 34 -3.40 -12.30 2.68
N ASP A 35 -2.60 -13.27 2.26
CA ASP A 35 -1.38 -13.68 2.94
C ASP A 35 -0.19 -13.66 1.96
N PRO A 36 0.77 -12.74 2.11
CA PRO A 36 0.79 -11.65 3.09
C PRO A 36 -0.25 -10.55 2.77
N PRO A 37 -0.66 -9.75 3.77
CA PRO A 37 -1.49 -8.58 3.52
C PRO A 37 -0.70 -7.55 2.68
N PRO A 38 -1.32 -6.90 1.67
CA PRO A 38 -0.66 -5.85 0.91
C PRO A 38 -0.22 -4.68 1.80
N ASP A 39 0.98 -4.16 1.53
CA ASP A 39 1.46 -2.90 2.10
C ASP A 39 1.06 -1.74 1.19
N HIS A 40 0.18 -0.86 1.68
CA HIS A 40 -0.26 0.32 0.94
C HIS A 40 0.54 1.57 1.33
N GLY A 41 1.57 1.42 2.17
CA GLY A 41 2.35 2.51 2.73
C GLY A 41 1.87 3.00 4.09
N GLU A 42 0.97 2.27 4.79
CA GLU A 42 0.38 2.68 6.07
C GLU A 42 1.42 3.06 7.14
N LYS A 43 2.60 2.44 7.10
CA LYS A 43 3.69 2.67 8.08
C LYS A 43 4.88 3.45 7.50
N THR A 44 5.05 3.43 6.18
CA THR A 44 6.27 3.89 5.51
C THR A 44 6.08 5.24 4.81
N HIS A 45 4.90 5.51 4.25
CA HIS A 45 4.64 6.75 3.53
C HIS A 45 4.71 7.97 4.45
N ARG A 46 5.44 9.01 4.02
CA ARG A 46 5.53 10.30 4.72
C ARG A 46 5.20 11.44 3.77
N GLY A 47 4.11 12.15 4.08
CA GLY A 47 3.67 13.32 3.35
C GLY A 47 4.62 14.51 3.51
N ALA A 48 4.75 15.31 2.45
CA ALA A 48 5.57 16.53 2.41
C ALA A 48 4.74 17.81 2.17
N GLY A 49 3.44 17.78 2.50
CA GLY A 49 2.53 18.91 2.34
C GLY A 49 2.19 19.29 0.89
N ARG A 50 2.51 18.43 -0.08
CA ARG A 50 2.40 18.72 -1.53
C ARG A 50 0.97 18.95 -2.01
N LEU A 51 -0.02 18.43 -1.28
CA LEU A 51 -1.44 18.48 -1.63
C LEU A 51 -2.28 19.20 -0.57
N LYS A 52 -1.64 20.06 0.23
CA LYS A 52 -2.35 20.87 1.23
C LYS A 52 -3.53 21.62 0.58
N ASP A 53 -4.67 21.62 1.27
CA ASP A 53 -5.92 22.28 0.87
C ASP A 53 -6.60 21.74 -0.41
N ARG A 54 -6.12 20.60 -0.93
CA ARG A 54 -6.78 19.92 -2.05
C ARG A 54 -7.94 19.05 -1.57
N LYS A 55 -8.91 18.84 -2.45
CA LYS A 55 -10.05 17.93 -2.26
C LYS A 55 -9.99 16.87 -3.34
N THR A 56 -10.21 15.61 -2.98
CA THR A 56 -10.13 14.47 -3.90
C THR A 56 -11.32 13.53 -3.75
N VAL A 57 -11.64 12.83 -4.83
CA VAL A 57 -12.58 11.70 -4.86
C VAL A 57 -11.82 10.54 -5.49
N ILE A 58 -11.72 9.43 -4.77
CA ILE A 58 -10.98 8.24 -5.21
C ILE A 58 -11.97 7.07 -5.26
N THR A 59 -12.25 6.58 -6.46
CA THR A 59 -13.06 5.38 -6.67
C THR A 59 -12.19 4.13 -6.45
N GLY A 60 -12.67 3.14 -5.71
CA GLY A 60 -11.87 1.96 -5.34
C GLY A 60 -10.76 2.27 -4.32
N GLY A 61 -10.96 3.29 -3.48
CA GLY A 61 -10.00 3.71 -2.46
C GLY A 61 -9.93 2.79 -1.22
N ASP A 62 -10.71 1.71 -1.20
CA ASP A 62 -10.83 0.76 -0.09
C ASP A 62 -9.67 -0.25 -0.03
N SER A 63 -9.05 -0.55 -1.17
CA SER A 63 -8.05 -1.61 -1.31
C SER A 63 -6.99 -1.29 -2.38
N GLY A 64 -5.89 -2.06 -2.35
CA GLY A 64 -4.85 -2.03 -3.38
C GLY A 64 -4.31 -0.63 -3.68
N ILE A 65 -4.11 -0.34 -4.97
CA ILE A 65 -3.49 0.92 -5.42
C ILE A 65 -4.35 2.13 -5.02
N GLY A 66 -5.68 2.02 -5.10
CA GLY A 66 -6.58 3.12 -4.73
C GLY A 66 -6.43 3.52 -3.26
N ARG A 67 -6.28 2.54 -2.37
CA ARG A 67 -5.99 2.76 -0.95
C ARG A 67 -4.62 3.40 -0.71
N ALA A 68 -3.58 2.93 -1.41
CA ALA A 68 -2.25 3.54 -1.32
C ALA A 68 -2.28 5.01 -1.75
N VAL A 69 -3.02 5.32 -2.82
CA VAL A 69 -3.25 6.71 -3.26
C VAL A 69 -4.01 7.50 -2.20
N ALA A 70 -5.09 6.94 -1.62
CA ALA A 70 -5.88 7.62 -0.60
C ALA A 70 -5.09 7.92 0.68
N LEU A 71 -4.14 7.07 1.05
CA LEU A 71 -3.23 7.30 2.19
C LEU A 71 -2.19 8.39 1.90
N ALA A 72 -1.72 8.49 0.65
CA ALA A 72 -0.66 9.42 0.25
C ALA A 72 -1.17 10.81 -0.17
N PHE A 73 -2.46 10.94 -0.49
CA PHE A 73 -3.09 12.17 -0.96
C PHE A 73 -3.29 13.17 0.19
#